data_AF-A0A3Q0HE30-F1
#
_entry.id   AF-A0A3Q0HE30-F1
#
_cell.length_a   1.000
_cell.length_b   1.000
_cell.length_c   1.000
_cell.angle_alpha   90.00
_cell.angle_beta   90.00
_cell.angle_gamma   90.00
#
_symmetry.space_group_name_H-M   'P 1'
#
loop_
_entity.id
_entity.type
_entity.pdbx_description
1 polymer ?
#
loop_
_entity_poly.entity_id
_entity_poly.type
_entity_poly.pdbx_seq_one_letter_code
_entity_poly.pdbx_strand_id
1 'polypeptide(L)'
;MQSDWVETDAFMAAKDTIVGPLTLKDVVSNPDSLLLNFLPPLGKVTSIFDVEYLVHYWEKSRAIKKTITTRNTQIELQNLRQLTEYCFQIQAAVKHSLRPYSCGLLSNTSCHQTTMSDGTKAGYILLIFVVTIIVVVGVAMVFFYLGNFNETIKAWSQPSLKIPSHIEEYLNDPDMPVFEDWENTCVEVDHWDSLSVVSKAEGSQTEILKQHIHCK
;
A
#
# COMPACT_ATOMS: atom_id res chain seq x y z
N MET A 1 -47.83 -59.64 14.38
CA MET A 1 -46.71 -58.70 14.20
C MET A 1 -47.30 -57.31 14.28
N GLN A 2 -46.82 -56.49 15.21
CA GLN A 2 -47.20 -55.09 15.35
C GLN A 2 -45.92 -54.27 15.18
N SER A 3 -46.02 -53.14 14.49
CA SER A 3 -44.87 -52.29 14.18
C SER A 3 -44.49 -51.43 15.38
N ASP A 4 -43.19 -51.30 15.64
CA ASP A 4 -42.62 -50.52 16.75
C ASP A 4 -42.67 -48.99 16.51
N TRP A 5 -43.75 -48.48 15.91
CA TRP A 5 -43.94 -47.04 15.75
C TRP A 5 -44.23 -46.39 17.11
N VAL A 6 -43.48 -45.33 17.40
CA VAL A 6 -43.70 -44.44 18.54
C VAL A 6 -44.34 -43.15 18.06
N GLU A 7 -45.34 -42.68 18.79
CA GLU A 7 -45.96 -41.37 18.56
C GLU A 7 -45.04 -40.26 19.13
N THR A 8 -44.84 -39.19 18.36
CA THR A 8 -44.00 -38.05 18.74
C THR A 8 -44.84 -36.87 19.18
N ASP A 9 -44.25 -35.95 19.94
CA ASP A 9 -44.88 -34.69 20.33
C ASP A 9 -45.39 -33.89 19.12
N ALA A 10 -46.49 -33.13 19.33
CA ALA A 10 -47.11 -32.32 18.29
C ALA A 10 -46.24 -31.12 17.88
N PHE A 11 -45.76 -31.11 16.63
CA PHE A 11 -44.94 -30.04 16.07
C PHE A 11 -45.78 -28.90 15.47
N MET A 12 -45.55 -27.67 15.93
CA MET A 12 -46.13 -26.45 15.37
C MET A 12 -45.04 -25.63 14.66
N ALA A 13 -44.99 -25.68 13.34
CA ALA A 13 -43.95 -25.03 12.54
C ALA A 13 -43.70 -23.54 12.89
N ALA A 14 -44.73 -22.76 13.23
CA ALA A 14 -44.57 -21.35 13.59
C ALA A 14 -43.95 -21.09 14.99
N LYS A 15 -43.96 -22.10 15.87
CA LYS A 15 -43.46 -22.02 17.25
C LYS A 15 -42.15 -22.79 17.42
N ASP A 16 -42.04 -23.95 16.80
CA ASP A 16 -40.98 -24.93 17.09
C ASP A 16 -39.87 -24.92 16.02
N THR A 17 -40.05 -24.22 14.89
CA THR A 17 -38.97 -24.01 13.92
C THR A 17 -37.87 -23.10 14.49
N ILE A 18 -36.64 -23.35 14.06
CA ILE A 18 -35.47 -22.50 14.33
C ILE A 18 -35.04 -21.88 13.00
N VAL A 19 -34.80 -20.56 12.99
CA VAL A 19 -34.28 -19.89 11.80
C VAL A 19 -32.78 -20.18 11.69
N GLY A 20 -32.37 -20.69 10.53
CA GLY A 20 -30.96 -20.97 10.23
C GLY A 20 -30.09 -19.71 10.17
N PRO A 21 -28.76 -19.88 10.10
CA PRO A 21 -27.82 -18.77 10.06
C PRO A 21 -27.99 -17.96 8.77
N LEU A 22 -27.79 -16.64 8.86
CA LEU A 22 -27.87 -15.74 7.72
C LEU A 22 -26.61 -15.86 6.84
N THR A 23 -26.82 -15.81 5.52
CA THR A 23 -25.73 -15.78 4.53
C THR A 23 -25.38 -14.33 4.22
N LEU A 24 -24.13 -13.95 4.51
CA LEU A 24 -23.55 -12.69 4.07
C LEU A 24 -23.36 -12.72 2.55
N LYS A 25 -23.81 -11.67 1.85
CA LYS A 25 -23.70 -11.56 0.39
C LYS A 25 -22.45 -10.79 -0.01
N ASP A 26 -22.22 -9.65 0.63
CA ASP A 26 -21.17 -8.69 0.28
C ASP A 26 -20.90 -7.69 1.43
N VAL A 27 -19.71 -7.10 1.45
CA VAL A 27 -19.29 -6.08 2.42
C VAL A 27 -18.46 -5.00 1.72
N VAL A 28 -18.99 -3.78 1.68
CA VAL A 28 -18.25 -2.62 1.15
C VAL A 28 -17.53 -1.92 2.30
N SER A 29 -16.21 -1.76 2.19
CA SER A 29 -15.37 -1.16 3.22
C SER A 29 -15.06 0.31 2.92
N ASN A 30 -15.58 1.20 3.75
CA ASN A 30 -15.30 2.64 3.73
C ASN A 30 -14.31 3.02 4.85
N PRO A 31 -13.86 4.28 4.93
CA PRO A 31 -12.89 4.69 5.94
C PRO A 31 -13.44 4.64 7.37
N ASP A 32 -14.67 5.10 7.55
CA ASP A 32 -15.38 5.23 8.82
C ASP A 32 -16.66 4.40 8.89
N SER A 33 -16.94 3.60 7.85
CA SER A 33 -18.08 2.69 7.83
C SER A 33 -17.82 1.34 7.14
N LEU A 34 -18.67 0.35 7.46
CA LEU A 34 -18.77 -0.92 6.74
C LEU A 34 -20.23 -1.14 6.32
N LEU A 35 -20.50 -1.21 5.02
CA LEU A 35 -21.83 -1.51 4.49
C LEU A 35 -21.99 -3.02 4.34
N LEU A 36 -22.86 -3.62 5.16
CA LEU A 36 -23.15 -5.04 5.17
C LEU A 36 -24.37 -5.35 4.29
N ASN A 37 -24.20 -6.24 3.32
CA ASN A 37 -25.26 -6.78 2.49
C ASN A 37 -25.43 -8.27 2.80
N PHE A 38 -26.61 -8.69 3.27
CA PHE A 38 -26.90 -10.09 3.57
C PHE A 38 -28.21 -10.57 2.92
N LEU A 39 -28.39 -11.88 2.83
CA LEU A 39 -29.62 -12.47 2.30
C LEU A 39 -30.63 -12.67 3.44
N PRO A 40 -31.94 -12.39 3.21
CA PRO A 40 -32.97 -12.72 4.18
C PRO A 40 -33.10 -14.25 4.34
N PRO A 41 -33.67 -14.75 5.46
CA PRO A 41 -34.07 -16.14 5.56
C PRO A 41 -35.11 -16.46 4.47
N LEU A 42 -35.18 -17.73 4.06
CA LEU A 42 -35.88 -18.19 2.84
C LEU A 42 -37.25 -17.52 2.62
N GLY A 43 -37.48 -17.06 1.39
CA GLY A 43 -38.37 -15.94 1.02
C GLY A 43 -39.88 -16.07 1.18
N LYS A 44 -40.37 -16.83 2.15
CA LYS A 44 -41.78 -16.81 2.62
C LYS A 44 -41.93 -16.54 4.13
N VAL A 45 -40.82 -16.40 4.86
CA VAL A 45 -40.85 -16.10 6.30
C VAL A 45 -41.33 -14.67 6.56
N THR A 46 -40.86 -13.69 5.79
CA THR A 46 -41.16 -12.26 6.00
C THR A 46 -42.61 -11.84 5.74
N SER A 47 -43.43 -12.68 5.10
CA SER A 47 -44.87 -12.42 4.91
C SER A 47 -45.76 -13.02 6.00
N ILE A 48 -45.21 -13.90 6.85
CA ILE A 48 -45.93 -14.59 7.93
C ILE A 48 -45.44 -14.08 9.30
N PHE A 49 -44.18 -13.67 9.39
CA PHE A 49 -43.53 -13.25 10.61
C PHE A 49 -42.95 -11.84 10.50
N ASP A 50 -42.99 -11.07 11.57
CA ASP A 50 -42.23 -9.82 11.70
C ASP A 50 -40.77 -10.19 11.99
N VAL A 51 -39.86 -9.87 11.06
CA VAL A 51 -38.45 -10.27 11.11
C VAL A 51 -37.58 -9.03 11.30
N GLU A 52 -36.73 -9.09 12.32
CA GLU A 52 -35.68 -8.12 12.60
C GLU A 52 -34.32 -8.82 12.52
N TYR A 53 -33.26 -8.06 12.29
CA TYR A 53 -31.89 -8.55 12.19
C TYR A 53 -31.05 -7.87 13.26
N LEU A 54 -30.40 -8.66 14.10
CA LEU A 54 -29.44 -8.18 15.09
C LEU A 54 -28.04 -8.35 14.51
N VAL A 55 -27.33 -7.24 14.36
CA VAL A 55 -25.93 -7.19 13.95
C VAL A 55 -25.08 -6.95 15.18
N HIS A 56 -24.33 -7.97 15.59
CA HIS A 56 -23.35 -7.88 16.66
C HIS A 56 -21.98 -7.61 16.04
N TYR A 57 -21.30 -6.52 16.42
CA TYR A 57 -20.00 -6.15 15.87
C TYR A 57 -19.03 -5.65 16.94
N TRP A 58 -17.73 -5.85 16.72
CA TRP A 58 -16.67 -5.45 17.65
C TRP A 58 -15.36 -5.15 16.90
N GLU A 59 -14.50 -4.32 17.50
CA GLU A 59 -13.13 -4.10 17.03
C GLU A 59 -12.32 -5.36 17.33
N LYS A 60 -11.55 -5.93 16.40
CA LYS A 60 -10.80 -7.18 16.65
C LYS A 60 -9.81 -7.06 17.81
N SER A 61 -9.29 -5.85 18.04
CA SER A 61 -8.42 -5.51 19.17
C SER A 61 -9.18 -5.31 20.51
N ARG A 62 -10.50 -5.07 20.48
CA ARG A 62 -11.34 -4.81 21.66
C ARG A 62 -12.60 -5.68 21.62
N ALA A 63 -12.67 -6.68 22.49
CA ALA A 63 -13.83 -7.57 22.63
C ALA A 63 -15.14 -6.91 23.15
N ILE A 64 -15.25 -5.58 23.06
CA ILE A 64 -16.45 -4.81 23.39
C ILE A 64 -17.45 -4.97 22.24
N LYS A 65 -18.39 -5.90 22.39
CA LYS A 65 -19.47 -6.11 21.43
C LYS A 65 -20.50 -4.98 21.51
N LYS A 66 -20.80 -4.40 20.35
CA LYS A 66 -21.93 -3.51 20.10
C LYS A 66 -23.01 -4.29 19.32
N THR A 67 -24.26 -3.91 19.49
CA THR A 67 -25.40 -4.52 18.79
C THR A 67 -26.25 -3.43 18.15
N ILE A 68 -26.66 -3.63 16.89
CA ILE A 68 -27.65 -2.79 16.21
C ILE A 68 -28.77 -3.70 15.71
N THR A 69 -30.03 -3.24 15.81
CA THR A 69 -31.20 -3.92 15.26
C THR A 69 -31.67 -3.18 14.01
N THR A 70 -31.97 -3.91 12.94
CA THR A 70 -32.51 -3.36 11.68
C THR A 70 -33.56 -4.30 11.08
N ARG A 71 -34.46 -3.77 10.25
CA ARG A 71 -35.41 -4.56 9.44
C ARG A 71 -34.94 -4.74 7.99
N ASN A 72 -33.89 -4.01 7.59
CA ASN A 72 -33.34 -4.05 6.24
C ASN A 72 -32.23 -5.11 6.14
N THR A 73 -32.12 -5.75 4.98
CA THR A 73 -31.03 -6.69 4.64
C THR A 73 -29.74 -6.01 4.20
N GLN A 74 -29.74 -4.68 4.23
CA GLN A 74 -28.60 -3.79 4.01
C GLN A 74 -28.51 -2.83 5.20
N ILE A 75 -27.31 -2.69 5.78
CA ILE A 75 -27.04 -1.83 6.93
C ILE A 75 -25.61 -1.30 6.88
N GLU A 76 -25.46 -0.01 7.16
CA GLU A 76 -24.15 0.62 7.32
C GLU A 76 -23.76 0.71 8.81
N LEU A 77 -22.63 0.11 9.16
CA LEU A 77 -21.98 0.29 10.46
C LEU A 77 -21.15 1.56 10.43
N GLN A 78 -21.67 2.68 10.95
CA GLN A 78 -21.01 3.99 10.94
C GLN A 78 -20.15 4.24 12.20
N ASN A 79 -19.34 5.31 12.17
CA ASN A 79 -18.48 5.76 13.27
C ASN A 79 -17.42 4.71 13.68
N LEU A 80 -16.89 4.01 12.68
CA LEU A 80 -15.76 3.09 12.82
C LEU A 80 -14.44 3.85 12.69
N ARG A 81 -13.37 3.27 13.22
CA ARG A 81 -12.01 3.81 13.07
C ARG A 81 -11.46 3.42 11.71
N GLN A 82 -10.70 4.32 11.08
CA GLN A 82 -9.95 4.04 9.84
C GLN A 82 -8.88 2.96 10.08
N LEU A 83 -8.50 2.23 9.02
CA LEU A 83 -7.46 1.18 9.04
C LEU A 83 -7.66 0.06 10.08
N THR A 84 -8.87 -0.10 10.61
CA THR A 84 -9.14 -0.93 11.78
C THR A 84 -9.97 -2.15 11.39
N GLU A 85 -9.58 -3.33 11.87
CA GLU A 85 -10.29 -4.58 11.60
C GLU A 85 -11.47 -4.76 12.57
N TYR A 86 -12.67 -4.87 12.01
CA TYR A 86 -13.91 -5.12 12.73
C TYR A 86 -14.47 -6.50 12.36
N CYS A 87 -14.93 -7.24 13.37
CA CYS A 87 -15.59 -8.52 13.19
C CYS A 87 -17.07 -8.39 13.58
N PHE A 88 -17.93 -9.13 12.87
CA PHE A 88 -19.37 -9.12 13.12
C PHE A 88 -20.04 -10.48 12.91
N GLN A 89 -21.21 -10.63 13.52
CA GLN A 89 -22.13 -11.76 13.40
C GLN A 89 -23.56 -11.22 13.27
N ILE A 90 -24.37 -11.87 12.45
CA ILE A 90 -25.75 -11.46 12.17
C ILE A 90 -26.69 -12.61 12.52
N GLN A 91 -27.77 -12.31 13.24
CA GLN A 91 -28.84 -13.27 13.51
C GLN A 91 -30.20 -12.65 13.17
N ALA A 92 -31.12 -13.45 12.63
CA ALA A 92 -32.51 -13.06 12.51
C ALA A 92 -33.20 -13.21 13.87
N ALA A 93 -34.11 -12.32 14.21
CA ALA A 93 -35.07 -12.51 15.28
C ALA A 93 -36.48 -12.33 14.74
N VAL A 94 -37.37 -13.19 15.22
CA VAL A 94 -38.67 -13.43 14.60
C VAL A 94 -39.76 -13.31 15.64
N LYS A 95 -40.83 -12.60 15.29
CA LYS A 95 -42.00 -12.38 16.13
C LYS A 95 -43.25 -12.85 15.40
N HIS A 96 -44.10 -13.59 16.12
CA HIS A 96 -45.37 -14.09 15.63
C HIS A 96 -46.48 -13.82 16.66
N SER A 97 -47.75 -13.85 16.25
CA SER A 97 -48.87 -13.81 17.19
C SER A 97 -48.89 -15.02 18.15
N LEU A 98 -48.43 -16.18 17.68
CA LEU A 98 -48.39 -17.43 18.43
C LEU A 98 -47.05 -17.73 19.12
N ARG A 99 -46.03 -16.86 19.02
CA ARG A 99 -44.68 -17.10 19.56
C ARG A 99 -44.06 -15.81 20.13
N PRO A 100 -43.51 -15.82 21.36
CA PRO A 100 -42.68 -14.72 21.83
C PRO A 100 -41.46 -14.52 20.91
N TYR A 101 -40.86 -13.34 21.00
CA TYR A 101 -39.68 -12.96 20.22
C TYR A 101 -38.58 -14.02 20.32
N SER A 102 -38.15 -14.56 19.18
CA SER A 102 -37.21 -15.69 19.13
C SER A 102 -36.08 -15.41 18.16
N CYS A 103 -34.84 -15.52 18.67
CA CYS A 103 -33.62 -15.41 17.87
C CYS A 103 -33.33 -16.73 17.14
N GLY A 104 -32.98 -16.63 15.87
CA GLY A 104 -32.38 -17.71 15.09
C GLY A 104 -30.89 -17.89 15.40
N LEU A 105 -30.24 -18.77 14.62
CA LEU A 105 -28.81 -19.04 14.77
C LEU A 105 -27.96 -17.84 14.29
N LEU A 106 -26.85 -17.58 14.98
CA LEU A 106 -25.85 -16.60 14.53
C LEU A 106 -25.18 -17.06 13.23
N SER A 107 -24.93 -16.13 12.33
CA SER A 107 -24.02 -16.33 11.20
C SER A 107 -22.60 -16.65 11.69
N ASN A 108 -21.80 -17.21 10.79
CA ASN A 108 -20.35 -17.26 10.98
C ASN A 108 -19.80 -15.83 11.20
N THR A 109 -18.74 -15.73 11.99
CA THR A 109 -18.03 -14.47 12.20
C THR A 109 -17.32 -14.06 10.92
N SER A 110 -17.59 -12.85 10.43
CA SER A 110 -16.88 -12.24 9.30
C SER A 110 -16.11 -11.02 9.78
N CYS A 111 -14.87 -10.86 9.32
CA CYS A 111 -13.99 -9.77 9.75
C CYS A 111 -13.49 -8.99 8.52
N HIS A 112 -13.61 -7.66 8.56
CA HIS A 112 -13.24 -6.76 7.49
C HIS A 112 -12.50 -5.54 8.05
N GLN A 113 -11.55 -5.02 7.29
CA GLN A 113 -10.79 -3.82 7.65
C GLN A 113 -11.39 -2.59 6.95
N THR A 114 -11.55 -1.49 7.70
CA THR A 114 -11.90 -0.19 7.13
C THR A 114 -10.74 0.40 6.33
N THR A 115 -11.05 1.21 5.33
CA THR A 115 -10.06 1.80 4.42
C THR A 115 -9.40 3.07 5.01
N MET A 116 -8.45 3.66 4.29
CA MET A 116 -7.97 5.02 4.60
C MET A 116 -8.94 6.05 4.02
N SER A 117 -9.21 7.13 4.74
CA SER A 117 -9.88 8.29 4.13
C SER A 117 -8.96 8.99 3.13
N ASP A 118 -9.55 9.60 2.10
CA ASP A 118 -8.78 10.38 1.12
C ASP A 118 -8.02 11.54 1.76
N GLY A 119 -8.55 12.14 2.84
CA GLY A 119 -7.84 13.13 3.65
C GLY A 119 -6.58 12.57 4.31
N THR A 120 -6.66 11.41 4.97
CA THR A 120 -5.49 10.72 5.55
C THR A 120 -4.48 10.32 4.47
N LYS A 121 -4.96 9.84 3.32
CA LYS A 121 -4.13 9.47 2.17
C LYS A 121 -3.39 10.67 1.58
N ALA A 122 -4.08 11.79 1.37
CA ALA A 122 -3.47 13.05 0.92
C ALA A 122 -2.44 13.59 1.93
N GLY A 123 -2.75 13.54 3.23
CA GLY A 123 -1.82 13.91 4.29
C GLY A 123 -0.56 13.05 4.31
N TYR A 124 -0.68 11.73 4.08
CA TYR A 124 0.45 10.82 3.99
C TYR A 124 1.33 11.08 2.75
N ILE A 125 0.71 11.36 1.60
CA ILE A 125 1.42 11.75 0.37
C ILE A 125 2.18 13.07 0.57
N LEU A 126 1.54 14.08 1.18
CA LEU A 126 2.17 15.36 1.49
C LEU A 126 3.35 15.19 2.46
N LEU A 127 3.20 14.37 3.50
CA LEU A 127 4.25 14.07 4.47
C LEU A 127 5.45 13.40 3.79
N ILE A 128 5.23 12.40 2.93
CA ILE A 128 6.31 11.78 2.14
C ILE A 128 7.02 12.83 1.28
N PHE A 129 6.27 13.67 0.57
CA PHE A 129 6.84 14.70 -0.31
C PHE A 129 7.73 15.69 0.47
N VAL A 130 7.25 16.20 1.61
CA VAL A 130 8.03 17.07 2.50
C VAL A 130 9.29 16.37 3.01
N VAL A 131 9.20 15.11 3.48
CA VAL A 131 10.36 14.33 3.93
C VAL A 131 11.36 14.13 2.80
N THR A 132 10.92 13.82 1.58
CA THR A 132 11.83 13.66 0.42
C THR A 132 12.56 14.95 0.06
N ILE A 133 11.89 16.11 0.12
CA ILE A 133 12.54 17.41 -0.10
C ILE A 133 13.59 17.69 0.98
N ILE A 134 13.27 17.44 2.26
CA ILE A 134 14.22 17.63 3.37
C ILE A 134 15.46 16.73 3.19
N VAL A 135 15.28 15.48 2.76
CA VAL A 135 16.41 14.57 2.47
C VAL A 135 17.24 15.08 1.29
N VAL A 136 16.62 15.48 0.17
CA VAL A 136 17.35 15.99 -1.01
C VAL A 136 18.12 17.27 -0.67
N VAL A 137 17.51 18.22 0.03
CA VAL A 137 18.18 19.45 0.49
C VAL A 137 19.28 19.13 1.49
N GLY A 138 19.06 18.22 2.45
CA GLY A 138 20.08 17.79 3.41
C GLY A 138 21.30 17.17 2.72
N VAL A 139 21.07 16.30 1.73
CA VAL A 139 22.13 15.70 0.91
C VAL A 139 22.88 16.76 0.10
N ALA A 140 22.16 17.69 -0.56
CA ALA A 140 22.77 18.78 -1.31
C ALA A 140 23.62 19.71 -0.41
N MET A 141 23.15 20.03 0.79
CA MET A 141 23.89 20.82 1.78
C MET A 141 25.16 20.09 2.24
N VAL A 142 25.07 18.78 2.53
CA VAL A 142 26.26 17.96 2.89
C VAL A 142 27.29 17.97 1.76
N PHE A 143 26.88 17.78 0.50
CA PHE A 143 27.79 17.88 -0.64
C PHE A 143 28.39 19.28 -0.81
N PHE A 144 27.59 20.34 -0.62
CA PHE A 144 28.09 21.72 -0.67
C PHE A 144 29.15 22.01 0.40
N TYR A 145 28.90 21.59 1.65
CA TYR A 145 29.90 21.71 2.71
C TYR A 145 31.16 20.91 2.40
N LEU A 146 31.05 19.64 2.00
CA LEU A 146 32.22 18.82 1.65
C LEU A 146 33.02 19.41 0.48
N GLY A 147 32.35 19.94 -0.55
CA GLY A 147 32.99 20.62 -1.68
C GLY A 147 33.73 21.89 -1.27
N ASN A 148 33.10 22.74 -0.45
CA ASN A 148 33.69 23.98 0.05
C ASN A 148 34.86 23.71 1.02
N PHE A 149 34.74 22.69 1.88
CA PHE A 149 35.85 22.25 2.73
C PHE A 149 36.99 21.61 1.92
N ASN A 150 36.74 21.06 0.74
CA ASN A 150 37.79 20.49 -0.10
C ASN A 150 38.83 21.54 -0.53
N GLU A 151 38.41 22.78 -0.86
CA GLU A 151 39.36 23.86 -1.14
C GLU A 151 40.18 24.26 0.11
N THR A 152 39.53 24.36 1.27
CA THR A 152 40.20 24.73 2.52
C THR A 152 41.15 23.64 3.02
N ILE A 153 40.76 22.37 2.87
CA ILE A 153 41.59 21.20 3.17
C ILE A 153 42.77 21.15 2.20
N LYS A 154 42.58 21.41 0.90
CA LYS A 154 43.68 21.44 -0.09
C LYS A 154 44.73 22.51 0.25
N ALA A 155 44.30 23.68 0.76
CA ALA A 155 45.19 24.73 1.25
C ALA A 155 45.93 24.34 2.56
N TRP A 156 45.29 23.61 3.47
CA TRP A 156 45.91 23.11 4.70
C TRP A 156 46.77 21.85 4.52
N SER A 157 46.51 21.05 3.47
CA SER A 157 47.23 19.83 3.16
C SER A 157 48.40 20.03 2.20
N GLN A 158 48.66 21.26 1.73
CA GLN A 158 49.93 21.60 1.09
C GLN A 158 51.02 21.69 2.16
N PRO A 159 51.97 20.73 2.23
CA PRO A 159 53.11 20.88 3.12
C PRO A 159 54.02 21.98 2.57
N SER A 160 54.65 22.75 3.46
CA SER A 160 55.74 23.64 3.05
C SER A 160 56.90 22.80 2.50
N LEU A 161 57.06 22.80 1.18
CA LEU A 161 58.16 22.15 0.46
C LEU A 161 59.48 22.86 0.75
N LYS A 162 60.01 22.66 1.96
CA LYS A 162 61.42 22.93 2.26
C LYS A 162 62.24 21.83 1.60
N ILE A 163 62.73 22.15 0.41
CA ILE A 163 63.64 21.29 -0.36
C ILE A 163 64.85 20.94 0.54
N PRO A 164 65.21 19.65 0.69
CA PRO A 164 66.42 19.26 1.43
C PRO A 164 67.66 19.84 0.75
N SER A 165 68.55 20.47 1.52
CA SER A 165 69.72 21.21 1.00
C SER A 165 70.67 20.39 0.13
N HIS A 166 70.65 19.06 0.25
CA HIS A 166 71.31 18.14 -0.68
C HIS A 166 70.97 18.42 -2.17
N ILE A 167 69.73 18.80 -2.48
CA ILE A 167 69.28 19.01 -3.87
C ILE A 167 69.73 20.39 -4.40
N GLU A 168 69.97 21.35 -3.51
CA GLU A 168 70.46 22.70 -3.84
C GLU A 168 71.90 22.67 -4.38
N GLU A 169 72.73 21.74 -3.90
CA GLU A 169 74.11 21.54 -4.38
C GLU A 169 74.14 21.02 -5.83
N TYR A 170 73.28 20.05 -6.17
CA TYR A 170 73.15 19.52 -7.54
C TYR A 170 72.55 20.51 -8.55
N LEU A 171 71.87 21.56 -8.10
CA LEU A 171 71.28 22.60 -8.97
C LEU A 171 72.21 23.81 -9.18
N ASN A 172 73.38 23.85 -8.52
CA ASN A 172 74.36 24.94 -8.64
C ASN A 172 75.59 24.59 -9.49
N ASP A 173 75.71 23.35 -10.00
CA ASP A 173 76.84 22.94 -10.84
C ASP A 173 76.56 23.26 -12.32
N PRO A 174 77.33 24.16 -12.99
CA PRO A 174 76.89 24.82 -14.22
C PRO A 174 77.16 24.06 -15.53
N ASP A 175 77.48 22.76 -15.49
CA ASP A 175 77.78 21.94 -16.67
C ASP A 175 76.77 20.78 -16.87
N MET A 176 75.54 21.12 -17.26
CA MET A 176 74.61 20.15 -17.88
C MET A 176 73.91 20.76 -19.11
N PRO A 177 73.93 20.09 -20.27
CA PRO A 177 73.38 20.67 -21.51
C PRO A 177 71.86 20.56 -21.58
N VAL A 178 71.23 21.70 -21.86
CA VAL A 178 69.94 21.88 -22.56
C VAL A 178 68.72 21.14 -21.98
N PHE A 179 67.90 21.88 -21.22
CA PHE A 179 66.47 21.62 -21.01
C PHE A 179 65.63 22.81 -21.51
N GLU A 180 65.79 23.21 -22.77
CA GLU A 180 65.01 24.30 -23.40
C GLU A 180 63.63 23.85 -23.95
N ASP A 181 63.21 22.60 -23.73
CA ASP A 181 62.15 21.95 -24.52
C ASP A 181 60.91 21.51 -23.72
N TRP A 182 60.59 22.16 -22.58
CA TRP A 182 59.39 21.85 -21.78
C TRP A 182 58.45 23.03 -21.45
N GLU A 183 58.81 24.29 -21.73
CA GLU A 183 58.01 25.44 -21.27
C GLU A 183 56.84 25.84 -22.21
N ASN A 184 56.67 25.18 -23.37
CA ASN A 184 55.69 25.58 -24.41
C ASN A 184 54.55 24.58 -24.70
N THR A 185 54.28 23.59 -23.84
CA THR A 185 53.22 22.58 -24.07
C THR A 185 52.11 22.58 -23.00
N CYS A 186 51.74 23.78 -22.54
CA CYS A 186 50.55 24.03 -21.70
C CYS A 186 49.64 25.11 -22.32
N VAL A 187 49.36 24.98 -23.62
CA VAL A 187 48.31 25.75 -24.31
C VAL A 187 47.19 24.80 -24.72
N GLU A 188 45.95 25.21 -24.47
CA GLU A 188 44.73 24.42 -24.67
C GLU A 188 44.54 23.97 -26.12
N VAL A 189 44.27 22.67 -26.33
CA VAL A 189 43.45 22.19 -27.44
C VAL A 189 42.55 21.06 -26.93
N ASP A 190 41.41 21.40 -26.34
CA ASP A 190 40.32 20.43 -26.12
C ASP A 190 39.77 19.99 -27.49
N HIS A 191 40.18 18.81 -27.96
CA HIS A 191 39.70 18.26 -29.21
C HIS A 191 38.31 17.64 -29.03
N TRP A 192 37.28 18.46 -29.28
CA TRP A 192 35.88 18.03 -29.24
C TRP A 192 35.55 17.08 -30.39
N ASP A 193 35.51 15.77 -30.11
CA ASP A 193 34.97 14.76 -31.02
C ASP A 193 33.46 14.96 -31.23
N SER A 194 33.15 15.75 -32.25
CA SER A 194 31.80 16.15 -32.62
C SER A 194 31.13 15.04 -33.43
N LEU A 195 30.39 14.15 -32.76
CA LEU A 195 29.56 13.13 -33.40
C LEU A 195 28.42 13.77 -34.22
N SER A 196 28.72 14.12 -35.46
CA SER A 196 27.77 14.64 -36.43
C SER A 196 27.00 13.50 -37.09
N VAL A 197 25.67 13.54 -36.96
CA VAL A 197 24.76 12.63 -37.68
C VAL A 197 24.69 13.08 -39.14
N VAL A 198 25.10 12.20 -40.06
CA VAL A 198 24.81 12.35 -41.49
C VAL A 198 23.98 11.16 -41.95
N SER A 199 22.76 11.45 -42.39
CA SER A 199 21.85 10.50 -43.04
C SER A 199 22.26 10.26 -44.49
N LYS A 200 21.99 9.05 -45.01
CA LYS A 200 22.03 8.78 -46.45
C LYS A 200 20.92 7.81 -46.87
N ALA A 201 19.90 8.39 -47.51
CA ALA A 201 18.93 7.74 -48.40
C ALA A 201 19.65 7.15 -49.64
N GLU A 202 19.14 6.20 -50.42
CA GLU A 202 17.94 5.34 -50.38
C GLU A 202 18.08 4.30 -51.51
N GLY A 203 17.36 3.17 -51.46
CA GLY A 203 16.96 2.45 -52.68
C GLY A 203 17.41 0.99 -52.84
N SER A 204 16.54 0.07 -52.40
CA SER A 204 15.90 -0.99 -53.22
C SER A 204 15.97 -2.43 -52.67
N GLN A 205 14.79 -2.99 -52.30
CA GLN A 205 14.34 -4.40 -52.43
C GLN A 205 15.25 -5.54 -51.87
N THR A 206 14.84 -6.66 -51.21
CA THR A 206 13.61 -7.31 -50.69
C THR A 206 14.13 -8.55 -49.87
N GLU A 207 13.44 -9.21 -48.92
CA GLU A 207 12.06 -9.14 -48.42
C GLU A 207 11.89 -9.66 -46.96
N ILE A 208 10.70 -9.42 -46.41
CA ILE A 208 9.84 -10.17 -45.45
C ILE A 208 10.36 -11.59 -45.04
N LEU A 209 10.41 -11.98 -43.75
CA LEU A 209 9.23 -12.29 -42.89
C LEU A 209 9.50 -12.17 -41.37
N LYS A 210 8.45 -11.79 -40.63
CA LYS A 210 8.37 -11.66 -39.16
C LYS A 210 8.42 -13.01 -38.43
N GLN A 211 8.80 -13.01 -37.15
CA GLN A 211 8.12 -13.86 -36.15
C GLN A 211 8.08 -13.18 -34.77
N HIS A 212 6.89 -13.06 -34.18
CA HIS A 212 6.70 -12.77 -32.75
C HIS A 212 7.20 -13.93 -31.90
N ILE A 213 7.77 -13.66 -30.72
CA ILE A 213 7.87 -14.65 -29.64
C ILE A 213 7.22 -14.09 -28.37
N HIS A 214 6.06 -14.67 -28.06
CA HIS A 214 5.38 -14.61 -26.79
C HIS A 214 6.19 -15.42 -25.77
N CYS A 215 6.31 -14.97 -24.52
CA CYS A 215 6.70 -15.86 -23.42
C CYS A 215 5.44 -16.47 -22.78
N LYS A 216 5.63 -17.63 -22.13
CA LYS A 216 4.62 -18.61 -21.72
C LYS A 216 4.36 -18.56 -20.21
#